data_AF-A0A382NS20-F1
#
_entry.id   AF-A0A382NS20-F1
#
_cell.length_a   1.000
_cell.length_b   1.000
_cell.length_c   1.000
_cell.angle_alpha   90.00
_cell.angle_beta   90.00
_cell.angle_gamma   90.00
#
_symmetry.space_group_name_H-M   'P 1'
#
loop_
_entity.id
_entity.type
_entity.pdbx_description
1 polymer ?
#
loop_
_entity_poly.entity_id
_entity_poly.type
_entity_poly.pdbx_seq_one_letter_code
_entity_poly.pdbx_strand_id
1 'polypeptide(L)'
;LIGGIIALVLLFRMVTKTKFWTKLTSPGVESQDEGYSTSIGLEDMVGKSGVATSDLRPSGWALLGDRKIFVVTEGEFVDKDQSIKVLSVDGNRVVVRVNAIES
;
A
#
# COMPACT_ATOMS: atom_id res chain seq x y z
N LEU A 1 37.77 -40.38 6.59
CA LEU A 1 37.75 -39.27 5.61
C LEU A 1 36.55 -39.35 4.65
N ILE A 2 36.32 -40.49 3.99
CA ILE A 2 35.22 -40.67 3.01
C ILE A 2 33.81 -40.49 3.62
N GLY A 3 33.56 -41.01 4.83
CA GLY A 3 32.26 -40.86 5.50
C GLY A 3 31.88 -39.41 5.84
N GLY A 4 32.87 -38.55 6.09
CA GLY A 4 32.63 -37.12 6.34
C GLY A 4 32.16 -36.38 5.10
N ILE A 5 32.69 -36.74 3.93
CA ILE A 5 32.28 -36.18 2.64
C ILE A 5 30.84 -36.60 2.32
N ILE A 6 30.49 -37.87 2.58
CA ILE A 6 29.12 -38.37 2.37
C ILE A 6 28.12 -37.69 3.33
N ALA A 7 28.50 -37.52 4.61
CA ALA A 7 27.68 -36.81 5.58
C ALA A 7 27.48 -35.34 5.19
N LEU A 8 28.53 -34.67 4.70
CA LEU A 8 28.45 -33.28 4.22
C LEU A 8 27.50 -33.14 3.03
N VAL A 9 27.59 -34.05 2.05
CA VAL A 9 26.69 -34.08 0.89
C VAL A 9 25.24 -34.34 1.30
N LEU A 10 25.00 -35.26 2.24
CA LEU A 10 23.65 -35.54 2.76
C LEU A 10 23.07 -34.33 3.52
N LEU A 11 23.86 -33.66 4.35
CA LEU A 11 23.44 -32.43 5.04
C LEU A 11 23.12 -31.30 4.06
N PHE A 12 23.95 -31.10 3.03
CA PHE A 12 23.72 -30.10 2.00
C PHE A 12 22.44 -30.38 1.20
N ARG A 13 22.16 -31.66 0.91
CA ARG A 13 20.95 -32.09 0.20
C ARG A 13 19.69 -31.98 1.06
N MET A 14 19.82 -32.08 2.39
CA MET A 14 18.71 -31.92 3.32
C MET A 14 18.37 -30.44 3.54
N VAL A 15 19.37 -29.58 3.73
CA VAL A 15 19.19 -28.12 3.91
C VAL A 15 18.56 -27.45 2.67
N THR A 16 18.88 -27.91 1.46
CA THR A 16 18.30 -27.40 0.21
C THR A 16 16.87 -27.88 -0.07
N LYS A 17 16.42 -28.97 0.58
CA LYS A 17 15.05 -29.51 0.45
C LYS A 17 14.06 -28.92 1.45
N THR A 18 14.54 -28.34 2.55
CA THR A 18 13.65 -27.68 3.51
C THR A 18 13.24 -26.33 2.95
N LYS A 19 11.94 -26.16 2.71
CA LYS A 19 11.25 -24.89 2.40
C LYS A 19 11.33 -23.85 3.54
N PHE A 20 12.47 -23.80 4.23
CA PHE A 20 12.76 -22.91 5.35
C PHE A 20 13.42 -21.61 4.88
N TRP A 21 13.99 -21.60 3.67
CA TRP A 21 14.68 -20.44 3.10
C TRP A 21 13.77 -19.42 2.44
N THR A 22 12.54 -19.78 2.07
CA THR A 22 11.58 -18.81 1.50
C THR A 22 10.96 -17.89 2.57
N LYS A 23 11.24 -18.12 3.86
CA LYS A 23 10.70 -17.33 4.97
C LYS A 23 11.74 -16.38 5.60
N LEU A 24 12.98 -16.37 5.12
CA LEU A 24 14.09 -15.56 5.67
C LEU A 24 14.62 -14.48 4.71
N THR A 25 14.32 -14.56 3.42
CA THR A 25 14.22 -13.36 2.59
C THR A 25 12.76 -12.97 2.62
N SER A 26 12.39 -11.82 3.19
CA SER A 26 11.03 -11.27 3.15
C SER A 26 10.44 -11.53 1.75
N PRO A 27 9.58 -12.56 1.56
CA PRO A 27 9.00 -12.79 0.26
C PRO A 27 8.06 -11.61 0.08
N GLY A 28 8.36 -10.77 -0.90
CA GLY A 28 7.59 -9.58 -1.20
C GLY A 28 6.11 -9.92 -1.20
N VAL A 29 5.38 -9.30 -0.27
CA VAL A 29 3.95 -8.98 -0.34
C VAL A 29 3.15 -9.94 -1.24
N GLU A 30 3.06 -11.21 -0.86
CA GLU A 30 2.03 -12.09 -1.39
C GLU A 30 1.21 -12.62 -0.21
N SER A 31 0.22 -11.80 0.14
CA SER A 31 -1.06 -12.28 0.61
C SER A 31 -2.10 -11.49 -0.19
N GLN A 32 -2.17 -11.84 -1.48
CA GLN A 32 -3.47 -11.93 -2.13
C GLN A 32 -4.27 -12.98 -1.37
N ASP A 33 -5.56 -12.70 -1.25
CA ASP A 33 -6.57 -13.44 -0.50
C ASP A 33 -6.71 -13.08 0.99
N GLU A 34 -7.93 -12.62 1.29
CA GLU A 34 -8.54 -12.48 2.62
C GLU A 34 -8.36 -11.13 3.34
N GLY A 35 -8.84 -10.04 2.72
CA GLY A 35 -9.23 -8.86 3.50
C GLY A 35 -9.34 -7.56 2.72
N TYR A 36 -10.39 -7.40 1.92
CA TYR A 36 -10.87 -6.09 1.47
C TYR A 36 -9.86 -5.30 0.60
N SER A 37 -9.52 -5.81 -0.59
CA SER A 37 -8.89 -4.98 -1.62
C SER A 37 -9.93 -3.97 -2.15
N THR A 38 -10.09 -2.85 -1.46
CA THR A 38 -10.80 -1.68 -1.98
C THR A 38 -10.09 -1.09 -3.19
N SER A 39 -8.83 -1.48 -3.45
CA SER A 39 -8.04 -0.99 -4.58
C SER A 39 -8.77 -1.14 -5.91
N ILE A 40 -9.53 -2.22 -6.13
CA ILE A 40 -10.24 -2.45 -7.40
C ILE A 40 -11.26 -1.31 -7.63
N GLY A 41 -10.86 -0.34 -8.45
CA GLY A 41 -11.68 0.83 -8.82
C GLY A 41 -11.33 2.12 -8.08
N LEU A 42 -10.28 2.15 -7.25
CA LEU A 42 -9.71 3.41 -6.77
C LEU A 42 -8.68 3.98 -7.75
N GLU A 43 -8.03 3.17 -8.59
CA GLU A 43 -7.07 3.71 -9.58
C GLU A 43 -7.73 4.74 -10.52
N ASP A 44 -9.01 4.56 -10.84
CA ASP A 44 -9.83 5.51 -11.61
C ASP A 44 -10.16 6.81 -10.86
N MET A 45 -9.75 6.96 -9.60
CA MET A 45 -9.91 8.19 -8.82
C MET A 45 -8.78 9.18 -9.08
N VAL A 46 -7.65 8.74 -9.66
CA VAL A 46 -6.51 9.62 -9.94
C VAL A 46 -6.94 10.79 -10.84
N GLY A 47 -6.58 12.00 -10.43
CA GLY A 47 -6.95 13.23 -11.14
C GLY A 47 -8.35 13.76 -10.82
N LYS A 48 -9.21 13.01 -10.11
CA LYS A 48 -10.52 13.51 -9.66
C LYS A 48 -10.39 14.45 -8.47
N SER A 49 -11.35 15.37 -8.37
CA SER A 49 -11.49 16.27 -7.24
C SER A 49 -12.51 15.74 -6.23
N GLY A 50 -12.38 16.19 -4.98
CA GLY A 50 -13.36 15.96 -3.94
C GLY A 50 -13.15 16.93 -2.79
N VAL A 51 -13.69 16.58 -1.62
CA VAL A 51 -13.75 17.49 -0.46
C VAL A 51 -13.26 16.77 0.79
N ALA A 52 -12.38 17.39 1.55
CA ALA A 52 -11.96 16.89 2.85
C ALA A 52 -13.15 16.92 3.83
N THR A 53 -13.51 15.78 4.44
CA THR A 53 -14.62 15.72 5.43
C THR A 53 -14.13 15.90 6.86
N SER A 54 -12.82 15.72 7.07
CA SER A 54 -12.07 16.02 8.29
C SER A 54 -10.83 16.84 7.93
N ASP A 55 -10.23 17.46 8.93
CA ASP A 55 -8.88 18.02 8.82
C ASP A 55 -7.89 16.92 8.41
N LEU A 56 -6.99 17.20 7.48
CA LEU A 56 -5.93 16.29 7.03
C LEU A 56 -4.58 16.77 7.58
N ARG A 57 -4.02 16.04 8.55
CA ARG A 57 -2.71 16.33 9.18
C ARG A 57 -1.88 15.05 9.41
N PRO A 58 -1.19 14.50 8.40
CA PRO A 58 -1.42 14.64 6.96
C PRO A 58 -2.55 13.72 6.48
N SER A 59 -3.11 12.86 7.34
CA SER A 59 -4.14 11.90 6.97
C SER A 59 -5.51 12.29 7.51
N GLY A 60 -6.57 11.82 6.85
CA GLY A 60 -7.94 11.95 7.33
C GLY A 60 -8.93 11.42 6.29
N TRP A 61 -10.17 11.89 6.35
CA TRP A 61 -11.25 11.40 5.51
C TRP A 61 -11.66 12.44 4.48
N ALA A 62 -11.84 12.01 3.24
CA ALA A 62 -12.38 12.85 2.18
C ALA A 62 -13.55 12.17 1.46
N LEU A 63 -14.43 12.98 0.89
CA LEU A 63 -15.50 12.56 0.00
C LEU A 63 -15.00 12.71 -1.43
N LEU A 64 -14.83 11.59 -2.12
CA LEU A 64 -14.44 11.50 -3.54
C LEU A 64 -15.62 10.93 -4.32
N GLY A 65 -16.31 11.76 -5.10
CA GLY A 65 -17.62 11.42 -5.66
C GLY A 65 -18.63 11.13 -4.55
N ASP A 66 -19.22 9.94 -4.55
CA ASP A 66 -20.19 9.50 -3.53
C ASP A 66 -19.57 8.61 -2.44
N ARG A 67 -18.23 8.51 -2.39
CA ARG A 67 -17.53 7.60 -1.49
C ARG A 67 -16.67 8.35 -0.49
N LYS A 68 -16.83 8.02 0.80
CA LYS A 68 -15.96 8.50 1.86
C LYS A 68 -14.74 7.59 1.95
N ILE A 69 -13.56 8.14 1.66
CA ILE A 69 -12.30 7.41 1.52
C ILE A 69 -11.25 8.02 2.45
N PHE A 70 -10.36 7.17 2.98
CA PHE A 70 -9.23 7.63 3.77
C PHE A 70 -8.11 8.10 2.84
N VAL A 71 -7.63 9.32 3.07
CA VAL A 71 -6.65 10.00 2.20
C VAL A 71 -5.48 10.54 3.01
N VAL A 72 -4.36 10.75 2.33
CA VAL A 72 -3.14 11.31 2.91
C VAL A 72 -2.64 12.45 2.02
N THR A 73 -2.28 13.57 2.62
CA THR A 73 -1.69 14.71 1.92
C THR A 73 -0.19 14.50 1.71
N GLU A 74 0.42 15.21 0.77
CA GLU A 74 1.88 15.23 0.58
C GLU A 74 2.65 15.99 1.69
N GLY A 75 1.99 16.27 2.82
CA GLY A 75 2.55 17.02 3.95
C GLY A 75 1.90 18.38 4.18
N GLU A 76 1.04 18.83 3.26
CA GLU A 76 0.25 20.04 3.45
C GLU A 76 -0.89 19.81 4.45
N PHE A 77 -1.19 20.84 5.23
CA PHE A 77 -2.42 20.86 6.02
C PHE A 77 -3.61 21.17 5.11
N VAL A 78 -4.69 20.42 5.27
CA VAL A 78 -5.97 20.66 4.58
C VAL A 78 -7.06 20.76 5.63
N ASP A 79 -7.80 21.86 5.60
CA ASP A 79 -8.95 22.08 6.48
C ASP A 79 -10.12 21.19 6.06
N LYS A 80 -10.96 20.85 7.04
CA LYS A 80 -12.28 20.30 6.76
C LYS A 80 -13.04 21.18 5.76
N ASP A 81 -13.75 20.52 4.85
CA ASP A 81 -14.55 21.06 3.76
C ASP A 81 -13.75 21.76 2.64
N GLN A 82 -12.42 21.66 2.66
CA GLN A 82 -11.55 22.16 1.59
C GLN A 82 -11.53 21.22 0.37
N SER A 83 -11.46 21.82 -0.83
CA SER A 83 -11.35 21.09 -2.10
C SER A 83 -9.97 20.47 -2.25
N ILE A 84 -9.95 19.19 -2.64
CA ILE A 84 -8.73 18.42 -2.85
C ILE A 84 -8.75 17.72 -4.20
N LYS A 85 -7.58 17.35 -4.70
CA LYS A 85 -7.39 16.56 -5.92
C LYS A 85 -6.56 15.32 -5.62
N VAL A 86 -6.97 14.18 -6.15
CA VAL A 86 -6.22 12.92 -6.05
C VAL A 86 -5.02 12.97 -6.98
N LEU A 87 -3.84 12.73 -6.43
CA LEU A 87 -2.57 12.69 -7.14
C LEU A 87 -2.18 11.28 -7.54
N SER A 88 -2.29 10.34 -6.61
CA SER A 88 -1.96 8.95 -6.84
C SER A 88 -2.76 8.03 -5.92
N VAL A 89 -2.84 6.77 -6.32
CA VAL A 89 -3.41 5.68 -5.53
C VAL A 89 -2.37 4.57 -5.48
N ASP A 90 -1.86 4.31 -4.28
CA ASP A 90 -0.92 3.24 -3.97
C ASP A 90 -1.66 2.17 -3.14
N GLY A 91 -2.35 1.27 -3.82
CA GLY A 91 -3.18 0.23 -3.21
C GLY A 91 -4.30 0.82 -2.35
N ASN A 92 -4.15 0.79 -1.02
CA ASN A 92 -5.14 1.38 -0.09
C ASN A 92 -4.87 2.86 0.23
N ARG A 93 -3.73 3.40 -0.21
CA ARG A 93 -3.29 4.75 0.15
C ARG A 93 -3.62 5.70 -0.99
N VAL A 94 -4.52 6.65 -0.73
CA VAL A 94 -4.87 7.70 -1.68
C VAL A 94 -4.13 8.98 -1.31
N VAL A 95 -3.29 9.47 -2.22
CA VAL A 95 -2.53 10.70 -2.03
C VAL A 95 -3.28 11.88 -2.64
N VAL A 96 -3.42 12.96 -1.88
CA VAL A 96 -4.19 14.13 -2.29
C VAL A 96 -3.42 15.42 -2.04
N ARG A 97 -3.78 16.49 -2.76
CA ARG A 97 -3.32 17.86 -2.50
C ARG A 97 -4.48 18.83 -2.49
N VAL A 98 -4.24 20.02 -1.94
CA VAL A 98 -5.19 21.13 -2.06
C VAL A 98 -5.42 21.42 -3.55
N ASN A 99 -6.69 21.49 -3.93
CA ASN A 99 -7.09 21.94 -5.25
C ASN A 99 -7.29 23.46 -5.20
N ALA A 100 -6.26 24.23 -5.54
CA ALA A 100 -6.40 25.66 -5.73
C ALA A 100 -7.27 25.88 -6.98
N ILE A 101 -8.50 26.33 -6.78
CA ILE A 101 -9.32 26.81 -7.89
C ILE A 101 -8.66 28.12 -8.33
N GLU A 102 -7.90 28.09 -9.43
CA GLU A 102 -7.47 29.33 -10.07
C GLU A 102 -8.72 30.09 -10.50
N SER A 103 -8.88 31.29 -9.95
CA SER A 103 -9.99 32.22 -10.22
C SER A 103 -9.76 32.98 -11.52
#